data_AF-A0A9W2XMV1-F1
#
_entry.id   AF-A0A9W2XMV1-F1
#
_cell.length_a   1.000
_cell.length_b   1.000
_cell.length_c   1.000
_cell.angle_alpha   90.00
_cell.angle_beta   90.00
_cell.angle_gamma   90.00
#
_symmetry.space_group_name_H-M   'P 1'
#
loop_
_entity.id
_entity.type
_entity.pdbx_description
1 polymer ?
#
loop_
_entity_poly.entity_id
_entity_poly.type
_entity_poly.pdbx_seq_one_letter_code
_entity_poly.pdbx_strand_id
1 'polypeptide(L)'
;MDFLRYNDVNAGGLLNQGDTCYLNNVKQELFQGFREAVERHNTCMDRHLKDLFDELQRRTPSTNTILNKLGIDRVWEQQDAAEFYVKILSQTSEAASQIFHGALTHTTICHNPQCGAQKPADSRFWHLPLSLNDSHSEEYQVVDGIREFFRDSHFSGLDQMYCEECDDKVDATVTCEVKHHPEVLVLLLKRFDFDYRYMRYVKNNRAVIVPVTLNLPENQTYELYAVVDHAGDLRGGHYAATIKSQDDDRWYNFNDGIVSLLSYQPFQVDHIERRVFICWFLTHT
;
A
#
# COMPACT_ATOMS: atom_id res chain seq x y z
N MET A 1 -11.38 12.56 10.60
CA MET A 1 -12.25 11.49 11.12
C MET A 1 -11.50 10.83 12.25
N ASP A 2 -12.18 10.39 13.31
CA ASP A 2 -11.55 9.66 14.41
C ASP A 2 -11.46 8.20 13.98
N PHE A 3 -10.29 7.73 13.55
CA PHE A 3 -10.19 6.46 12.84
C PHE A 3 -10.09 5.25 13.77
N LEU A 4 -9.73 5.37 15.06
CA LEU A 4 -9.54 4.19 15.93
C LEU A 4 -10.22 4.36 17.30
N ARG A 5 -10.88 3.29 17.76
CA ARG A 5 -11.50 3.20 19.10
C ARG A 5 -11.05 1.96 19.86
N TYR A 6 -10.88 2.06 21.19
CA TYR A 6 -10.19 1.07 22.05
C TYR A 6 -10.88 -0.29 22.06
N ASN A 7 -12.16 -0.29 21.71
CA ASN A 7 -12.97 -1.48 21.55
C ASN A 7 -12.53 -2.35 20.36
N ASP A 8 -11.77 -1.82 19.40
CA ASP A 8 -11.20 -2.56 18.27
C ASP A 8 -9.87 -3.25 18.62
N VAL A 9 -9.32 -3.00 19.82
CA VAL A 9 -8.16 -3.73 20.41
C VAL A 9 -8.60 -5.06 21.06
N ASN A 10 -9.89 -5.17 21.41
CA ASN A 10 -10.53 -6.44 21.79
C ASN A 10 -11.04 -7.23 20.56
N ALA A 11 -10.80 -6.73 19.34
CA ALA A 11 -11.13 -7.49 18.14
C ALA A 11 -10.28 -8.76 18.12
N GLY A 12 -10.95 -9.90 17.89
CA GLY A 12 -10.26 -11.16 17.66
C GLY A 12 -9.36 -11.03 16.44
N GLY A 13 -8.28 -11.82 16.41
CA GLY A 13 -7.52 -11.96 15.18
C GLY A 13 -8.37 -12.56 14.04
N LEU A 14 -7.77 -12.80 12.87
CA LEU A 14 -8.41 -13.54 11.78
C LEU A 14 -7.85 -14.95 11.73
N LEU A 15 -8.72 -15.96 11.64
CA LEU A 15 -8.28 -17.34 11.46
C LEU A 15 -7.58 -17.45 10.11
N ASN A 16 -6.35 -17.96 10.11
CA ASN A 16 -5.70 -18.33 8.87
C ASN A 16 -6.34 -19.60 8.30
N GLN A 17 -6.93 -19.50 7.12
CA GLN A 17 -7.67 -20.59 6.46
C GLN A 17 -6.81 -21.37 5.46
N GLY A 18 -5.48 -21.31 5.62
CA GLY A 18 -4.49 -21.94 4.75
C GLY A 18 -3.26 -21.03 4.62
N ASP A 19 -3.04 -20.50 3.42
CA ASP A 19 -2.00 -19.53 3.11
C ASP A 19 -2.57 -18.10 2.96
N THR A 20 -3.66 -17.82 3.67
CA THR A 20 -4.45 -16.58 3.56
C THR A 20 -3.95 -15.42 4.43
N CYS A 21 -2.78 -15.55 5.06
CA CYS A 21 -2.22 -14.52 5.94
C CYS A 21 -2.07 -13.15 5.24
N TYR A 22 -1.77 -13.12 3.93
CA TYR A 22 -1.77 -11.87 3.14
C TYR A 22 -3.12 -11.15 3.20
N LEU A 23 -4.22 -11.91 3.14
CA LEU A 23 -5.58 -11.40 3.14
C LEU A 23 -6.07 -11.06 4.55
N ASN A 24 -5.60 -11.79 5.56
CA ASN A 24 -5.88 -11.46 6.96
C ASN A 24 -5.30 -10.09 7.31
N ASN A 25 -4.08 -9.81 6.89
CA ASN A 25 -3.47 -8.50 7.09
C ASN A 25 -4.25 -7.41 6.36
N VAL A 26 -4.53 -7.59 5.07
CA VAL A 26 -5.37 -6.63 4.31
C VAL A 26 -6.72 -6.37 5.00
N LYS A 27 -7.36 -7.39 5.57
CA LYS A 27 -8.65 -7.24 6.25
C LYS A 27 -8.56 -6.59 7.62
N GLN A 28 -7.53 -6.90 8.40
CA GLN A 28 -7.30 -6.25 9.70
C GLN A 28 -6.92 -4.78 9.52
N GLU A 29 -6.16 -4.46 8.47
CA GLU A 29 -5.86 -3.08 8.08
C GLU A 29 -7.12 -2.32 7.64
N LEU A 30 -7.93 -2.93 6.76
CA LEU A 30 -9.22 -2.35 6.35
C LEU A 30 -10.17 -2.22 7.54
N PHE A 31 -10.22 -3.19 8.47
CA PHE A 31 -11.08 -3.10 9.66
C PHE A 31 -10.80 -1.84 10.49
N GLN A 32 -9.54 -1.43 10.60
CA GLN A 32 -9.14 -0.30 11.44
C GLN A 32 -9.41 1.06 10.77
N GLY A 33 -9.16 1.23 9.46
CA GLY A 33 -9.34 2.53 8.77
C GLY A 33 -10.63 2.70 7.96
N PHE A 34 -11.26 1.59 7.55
CA PHE A 34 -12.37 1.57 6.58
C PHE A 34 -13.74 1.45 7.21
N ARG A 35 -13.80 1.07 8.49
CA ARG A 35 -15.05 0.67 9.14
C ARG A 35 -16.10 1.78 9.15
N GLU A 36 -15.73 3.01 9.53
CA GLU A 36 -16.69 4.13 9.52
C GLU A 36 -17.20 4.44 8.10
N ALA A 37 -16.35 4.28 7.09
CA ALA A 37 -16.68 4.52 5.70
C ALA A 37 -17.61 3.44 5.13
N VAL A 38 -17.39 2.17 5.51
CA VAL A 38 -18.22 1.01 5.14
C VAL A 38 -19.55 1.00 5.89
N GLU A 39 -19.59 1.40 7.17
CA GLU A 39 -20.81 1.40 7.99
C GLU A 39 -21.91 2.33 7.47
N ARG A 40 -21.52 3.39 6.74
CA ARG A 40 -22.41 4.41 6.18
C ARG A 40 -23.00 4.04 4.81
N HIS A 41 -22.50 2.98 4.15
CA HIS A 41 -22.85 2.65 2.78
C HIS A 41 -23.27 1.17 2.63
N ASN A 42 -23.94 0.84 1.52
CA ASN A 42 -24.80 -0.34 1.46
C ASN A 42 -24.64 -1.15 0.16
N THR A 43 -23.46 -1.17 -0.46
CA THR A 43 -23.21 -2.09 -1.58
C THR A 43 -23.10 -3.54 -1.11
N CYS A 44 -23.10 -4.48 -2.06
CA CYS A 44 -22.98 -5.90 -1.70
C CYS A 44 -21.63 -6.22 -1.04
N MET A 45 -20.52 -5.57 -1.43
CA MET A 45 -19.23 -5.81 -0.77
C MET A 45 -19.18 -5.12 0.60
N ASP A 46 -19.68 -3.88 0.69
CA ASP A 46 -19.75 -3.13 1.95
C ASP A 46 -20.47 -3.93 3.05
N ARG A 47 -21.56 -4.62 2.70
CA ARG A 47 -22.31 -5.46 3.66
C ARG A 47 -21.47 -6.62 4.22
N HIS A 48 -20.76 -7.36 3.37
CA HIS A 48 -19.95 -8.49 3.85
C HIS A 48 -18.73 -8.03 4.64
N LEU A 49 -18.14 -6.87 4.28
CA LEU A 49 -17.08 -6.26 5.08
C LEU A 49 -17.63 -5.81 6.43
N LYS A 50 -18.82 -5.19 6.46
CA LYS A 50 -19.50 -4.83 7.70
C LYS A 50 -19.78 -6.04 8.58
N ASP A 51 -20.31 -7.12 8.02
CA ASP A 51 -20.55 -8.35 8.76
C ASP A 51 -19.25 -8.95 9.31
N LEU A 52 -18.15 -8.93 8.53
CA LEU A 52 -16.83 -9.35 9.01
C LEU A 52 -16.33 -8.47 10.16
N PHE A 53 -16.49 -7.15 10.02
CA PHE A 53 -16.06 -6.17 11.01
C PHE A 53 -16.85 -6.33 12.32
N ASP A 54 -18.15 -6.53 12.24
CA ASP A 54 -19.02 -6.81 13.39
C ASP A 54 -18.67 -8.15 14.07
N GLU A 55 -18.25 -9.15 13.30
CA GLU A 55 -17.79 -10.43 13.87
C GLU A 55 -16.40 -10.32 14.50
N LEU A 56 -15.47 -9.58 13.89
CA LEU A 56 -14.12 -9.31 14.40
C LEU A 56 -14.16 -8.77 15.83
N GLN A 57 -15.14 -7.91 16.15
CA GLN A 57 -15.31 -7.36 17.50
C GLN A 57 -15.74 -8.38 18.56
N ARG A 58 -16.34 -9.50 18.15
CA ARG A 58 -16.96 -10.47 19.07
C ARG A 58 -16.20 -11.77 19.16
N ARG A 59 -15.51 -12.16 18.08
CA ARG A 59 -14.81 -13.45 17.94
C ARG A 59 -13.76 -13.37 16.84
N THR A 60 -13.03 -14.46 16.65
CA THR A 60 -12.16 -14.68 15.50
C THR A 60 -13.01 -15.23 14.33
N PRO A 61 -13.37 -14.43 13.31
CA PRO A 61 -14.29 -14.87 12.27
C PRO A 61 -13.62 -15.77 11.23
N SER A 62 -14.47 -16.55 10.54
CA SER A 62 -14.10 -17.24 9.31
C SER A 62 -14.15 -16.28 8.14
N THR A 63 -13.14 -16.32 7.27
CA THR A 63 -13.07 -15.42 6.11
C THR A 63 -13.68 -15.97 4.82
N ASN A 64 -14.26 -17.18 4.86
CA ASN A 64 -14.76 -17.92 3.68
C ASN A 64 -15.76 -17.12 2.85
N THR A 65 -16.66 -16.37 3.47
CA THR A 65 -17.70 -15.62 2.75
C THR A 65 -17.11 -14.54 1.86
N ILE A 66 -16.08 -13.81 2.35
CA ILE A 66 -15.38 -12.79 1.57
C ILE A 66 -14.48 -13.43 0.52
N LEU A 67 -13.81 -14.54 0.85
CA LEU A 67 -12.99 -15.31 -0.10
C LEU A 67 -13.81 -15.74 -1.32
N ASN A 68 -14.97 -16.37 -1.09
CA ASN A 68 -15.88 -16.79 -2.15
C ASN A 68 -16.39 -15.59 -2.97
N LYS A 69 -16.68 -14.46 -2.31
CA LYS A 69 -17.16 -13.25 -3.00
C LYS A 69 -16.10 -12.63 -3.90
N LEU A 70 -14.83 -12.69 -3.48
CA LEU A 70 -13.68 -12.26 -4.26
C LEU A 70 -13.25 -13.30 -5.32
N GLY A 71 -13.94 -14.45 -5.43
CA GLY A 71 -13.61 -15.53 -6.36
C GLY A 71 -12.30 -16.23 -6.02
N ILE A 72 -11.94 -16.29 -4.73
CA ILE A 72 -10.71 -16.93 -4.23
C ILE A 72 -11.06 -18.35 -3.80
N ASP A 73 -10.98 -19.28 -4.74
CA ASP A 73 -11.32 -20.70 -4.48
C ASP A 73 -10.09 -21.49 -3.98
N ARG A 74 -8.88 -20.94 -4.18
CA ARG A 74 -7.59 -21.58 -3.84
C ARG A 74 -6.93 -20.91 -2.63
N VAL A 75 -7.48 -21.19 -1.45
CA VAL A 75 -6.99 -20.65 -0.16
C VAL A 75 -5.61 -21.17 0.27
N TRP A 76 -5.04 -22.11 -0.48
CA TRP A 76 -3.71 -22.71 -0.29
C TRP A 76 -2.65 -22.12 -1.23
N GLU A 77 -2.99 -21.08 -2.00
CA GLU A 77 -2.04 -20.36 -2.86
C GLU A 77 -1.80 -18.96 -2.27
N GLN A 78 -0.54 -18.59 -2.11
CA GLN A 78 -0.18 -17.22 -1.79
C GLN A 78 -0.35 -16.33 -3.01
N GLN A 79 -0.92 -15.16 -2.77
CA GLN A 79 -1.12 -14.15 -3.80
C GLN A 79 -0.68 -12.78 -3.29
N ASP A 80 -0.61 -11.81 -4.21
CA ASP A 80 -0.13 -10.48 -3.89
C ASP A 80 -1.14 -9.72 -3.02
N ALA A 81 -0.74 -9.39 -1.79
CA ALA A 81 -1.55 -8.62 -0.85
C ALA A 81 -2.04 -7.28 -1.45
N ALA A 82 -1.22 -6.63 -2.28
CA ALA A 82 -1.58 -5.37 -2.93
C ALA A 82 -2.65 -5.56 -4.01
N GLU A 83 -2.62 -6.67 -4.74
CA GLU A 83 -3.66 -6.99 -5.73
C GLU A 83 -5.01 -7.22 -5.04
N PHE A 84 -5.03 -7.93 -3.91
CA PHE A 84 -6.25 -8.12 -3.14
C PHE A 84 -6.79 -6.86 -2.51
N TYR A 85 -5.89 -6.01 -2.00
CA TYR A 85 -6.26 -4.70 -1.49
C TYR A 85 -7.01 -3.88 -2.56
N VAL A 86 -6.46 -3.79 -3.77
CA VAL A 86 -7.10 -3.12 -4.90
C VAL A 86 -8.41 -3.80 -5.31
N LYS A 87 -8.44 -5.14 -5.33
CA LYS A 87 -9.64 -5.90 -5.70
C LYS A 87 -10.78 -5.69 -4.73
N ILE A 88 -10.50 -5.62 -3.43
CA ILE A 88 -11.52 -5.34 -2.42
C ILE A 88 -12.05 -3.93 -2.61
N LEU A 89 -11.17 -2.93 -2.67
CA LEU A 89 -11.58 -1.53 -2.75
C LEU A 89 -12.33 -1.21 -4.04
N SER A 90 -11.93 -1.80 -5.17
CA SER A 90 -12.65 -1.64 -6.45
C SER A 90 -14.06 -2.25 -6.46
N GLN A 91 -14.39 -3.14 -5.52
CA GLN A 91 -15.72 -3.73 -5.36
C GLN A 91 -16.59 -3.04 -4.30
N THR A 92 -16.04 -2.08 -3.56
CA THR A 92 -16.76 -1.28 -2.56
C THR A 92 -17.33 0.00 -3.14
N SER A 93 -18.22 0.68 -2.42
CA SER A 93 -18.76 1.96 -2.88
C SER A 93 -17.67 3.02 -3.02
N GLU A 94 -17.79 3.90 -4.02
CA GLU A 94 -16.87 5.05 -4.21
C GLU A 94 -16.78 5.91 -2.94
N ALA A 95 -17.91 6.12 -2.26
CA ALA A 95 -17.93 6.90 -1.01
C ALA A 95 -17.13 6.25 0.13
N ALA A 96 -16.99 4.92 0.12
CA ALA A 96 -16.13 4.22 1.05
C ALA A 96 -14.67 4.24 0.56
N SER A 97 -14.44 3.91 -0.71
CA SER A 97 -13.09 3.71 -1.25
C SER A 97 -12.32 4.99 -1.57
N GLN A 98 -12.99 6.14 -1.66
CA GLN A 98 -12.38 7.45 -1.94
C GLN A 98 -11.25 7.84 -0.98
N ILE A 99 -11.30 7.39 0.27
CA ILE A 99 -10.26 7.71 1.26
C ILE A 99 -8.93 7.00 0.96
N PHE A 100 -8.95 5.92 0.16
CA PHE A 100 -7.80 5.06 -0.13
C PHE A 100 -7.20 5.28 -1.52
N HIS A 101 -7.77 6.15 -2.34
CA HIS A 101 -7.23 6.40 -3.67
C HIS A 101 -6.93 7.88 -3.91
N GLY A 102 -5.80 8.12 -4.56
CA GLY A 102 -5.46 9.43 -5.08
C GLY A 102 -5.58 9.49 -6.60
N ALA A 103 -5.19 10.65 -7.13
CA ALA A 103 -5.01 10.86 -8.55
C ALA A 103 -3.62 11.41 -8.82
N LEU A 104 -2.95 10.87 -9.84
CA LEU A 104 -1.71 11.39 -10.40
C LEU A 104 -2.00 12.01 -11.76
N THR A 105 -1.25 13.03 -12.13
CA THR A 105 -1.20 13.54 -13.50
C THR A 105 0.20 13.29 -14.05
N HIS A 106 0.29 12.52 -15.13
CA HIS A 106 1.52 12.34 -15.88
C HIS A 106 1.50 13.28 -17.09
N THR A 107 2.48 14.17 -17.19
CA THR A 107 2.55 15.10 -18.32
C THR A 107 3.72 14.74 -19.21
N THR A 108 3.41 14.36 -20.45
CA THR A 108 4.43 14.14 -21.48
C THR A 108 4.72 15.45 -22.20
N ILE A 109 5.96 15.91 -22.11
CA ILE A 109 6.47 17.16 -22.69
C ILE A 109 7.36 16.80 -23.88
N CYS A 110 6.97 17.26 -25.06
CA CYS A 110 7.75 17.13 -26.30
C CYS A 110 8.85 18.20 -26.35
N HIS A 111 10.12 17.79 -26.55
CA HIS A 111 11.25 18.71 -26.65
C HIS A 111 11.59 19.14 -28.08
N ASN A 112 10.76 18.80 -29.07
CA ASN A 112 10.91 19.38 -30.41
C ASN A 112 10.60 20.90 -30.34
N PRO A 113 11.56 21.79 -30.69
CA PRO A 113 11.38 23.24 -30.59
C PRO A 113 10.20 23.82 -31.38
N GLN A 114 9.72 23.10 -32.40
CA GLN A 114 8.59 23.53 -33.24
C GLN A 114 7.23 23.02 -32.74
N CYS A 115 7.21 22.09 -31.79
CA CYS A 115 5.99 21.47 -31.26
C CYS A 115 5.70 21.98 -29.84
N GLY A 116 6.59 21.69 -28.88
CA GLY A 116 6.40 22.07 -27.47
C GLY A 116 5.13 21.52 -26.82
N ALA A 117 4.48 20.52 -27.42
CA ALA A 117 3.22 19.96 -26.93
C ALA A 117 3.40 19.35 -25.53
N GLN A 118 2.37 19.54 -24.70
CA GLN A 118 2.27 18.95 -23.37
C GLN A 118 0.96 18.17 -23.30
N LYS A 119 1.07 16.86 -23.04
CA LYS A 119 -0.08 15.95 -22.98
C LYS A 119 -0.22 15.43 -21.54
N PRO A 120 -1.10 16.03 -20.72
CA PRO A 120 -1.41 15.52 -19.40
C PRO A 120 -2.33 14.28 -19.50
N ALA A 121 -2.07 13.29 -18.65
CA ALA A 121 -2.86 12.08 -18.51
C ALA A 121 -3.10 11.78 -17.03
N ASP A 122 -4.36 11.83 -16.62
CA ASP A 122 -4.74 11.53 -15.24
C ASP A 122 -4.87 10.02 -15.02
N SER A 123 -4.41 9.54 -13.88
CA SER A 123 -4.58 8.15 -13.45
C SER A 123 -4.94 8.06 -11.96
N ARG A 124 -5.83 7.12 -11.63
CA ARG A 124 -6.16 6.77 -10.24
C ARG A 124 -5.10 5.82 -9.70
N PHE A 125 -4.67 6.03 -8.45
CA PHE A 125 -3.78 5.09 -7.75
C PHE A 125 -4.35 4.70 -6.39
N TRP A 126 -4.13 3.44 -6.01
CA TRP A 126 -4.50 2.88 -4.70
C TRP A 126 -3.29 2.73 -3.77
N HIS A 127 -2.10 2.71 -4.35
CA HIS A 127 -0.82 2.62 -3.65
C HIS A 127 0.27 3.23 -4.52
N LEU A 128 1.34 3.73 -3.89
CA LEU A 128 2.55 4.16 -4.57
C LEU A 128 3.57 3.03 -4.53
N PRO A 129 3.90 2.41 -5.68
CA PRO A 129 4.90 1.36 -5.73
C PRO A 129 6.31 1.96 -5.71
N LEU A 130 7.09 1.68 -4.66
CA LEU A 130 8.45 2.15 -4.51
C LEU A 130 9.45 1.06 -4.90
N SER A 131 10.32 1.39 -5.86
CA SER A 131 11.42 0.53 -6.30
C SER A 131 12.56 0.55 -5.29
N LEU A 132 13.24 -0.58 -5.12
CA LEU A 132 14.40 -0.69 -4.23
C LEU A 132 15.75 -0.56 -4.97
N ASN A 133 15.73 -0.28 -6.28
CA ASN A 133 16.90 -0.46 -7.14
C ASN A 133 17.88 0.72 -7.13
N ASP A 134 17.60 1.77 -6.36
CA ASP A 134 18.11 3.11 -6.66
C ASP A 134 19.29 3.52 -5.76
N SER A 135 19.74 2.64 -4.85
CA SER A 135 20.87 2.95 -3.96
C SER A 135 21.80 1.76 -3.72
N HIS A 136 23.12 2.01 -3.73
CA HIS A 136 24.17 1.10 -3.27
C HIS A 136 24.28 1.04 -1.74
N SER A 137 23.43 1.78 -1.02
CA SER A 137 23.44 1.78 0.44
C SER A 137 22.93 0.45 1.01
N GLU A 138 23.42 0.11 2.20
CA GLU A 138 22.97 -1.09 2.93
C GLU A 138 21.53 -0.97 3.42
N GLU A 139 20.97 0.25 3.49
CA GLU A 139 19.64 0.54 4.04
C GLU A 139 18.84 1.44 3.09
N TYR A 140 17.62 1.04 2.74
CA TYR A 140 16.74 1.87 1.92
C TYR A 140 16.03 2.94 2.73
N GLN A 141 15.97 4.16 2.23
CA GLN A 141 15.16 5.24 2.82
C GLN A 141 13.85 5.37 2.06
N VAL A 142 12.71 5.27 2.76
CA VAL A 142 11.38 5.48 2.14
C VAL A 142 11.27 6.86 1.49
N VAL A 143 11.87 7.87 2.12
CA VAL A 143 11.91 9.25 1.61
C VAL A 143 12.59 9.32 0.24
N ASP A 144 13.66 8.55 0.04
CA ASP A 144 14.35 8.52 -1.25
C ASP A 144 13.52 7.80 -2.31
N GLY A 145 12.81 6.74 -1.92
CA GLY A 145 11.84 6.06 -2.80
C GLY A 145 10.75 6.98 -3.34
N ILE A 146 10.21 7.86 -2.49
CA ILE A 146 9.20 8.83 -2.89
C ILE A 146 9.80 9.89 -3.82
N ARG A 147 10.98 10.40 -3.48
CA ARG A 147 11.69 11.34 -4.35
C ARG A 147 11.98 10.75 -5.73
N GLU A 148 12.35 9.47 -5.78
CA GLU A 148 12.56 8.75 -7.03
C GLU A 148 11.25 8.58 -7.80
N PHE A 149 10.16 8.19 -7.12
CA PHE A 149 8.86 7.98 -7.75
C PHE A 149 8.35 9.23 -8.48
N PHE A 150 8.57 10.42 -7.90
CA PHE A 150 8.16 11.71 -8.49
C PHE A 150 9.27 12.37 -9.33
N ARG A 151 10.39 11.68 -9.60
CA ARG A 151 11.44 12.24 -10.46
C ARG A 151 10.99 12.24 -11.91
N ASP A 152 11.27 13.34 -12.60
CA ASP A 152 11.09 13.46 -14.05
C ASP A 152 11.84 12.34 -14.79
N SER A 153 11.11 11.67 -15.67
CA SER A 153 11.67 10.65 -16.56
C SER A 153 12.06 11.30 -17.90
N HIS A 154 13.35 11.23 -18.25
CA HIS A 154 13.87 11.78 -19.49
C HIS A 154 14.08 10.67 -20.53
N PHE A 155 13.51 10.88 -21.72
CA PHE A 155 13.54 9.95 -22.84
C PHE A 155 14.32 10.59 -23.98
N SER A 156 15.46 10.02 -24.35
CA SER A 156 16.34 10.54 -25.40
C SER A 156 17.10 9.43 -26.12
N GLY A 157 17.68 9.73 -27.27
CA GLY A 157 18.46 8.76 -28.06
C GLY A 157 17.64 7.55 -28.47
N LEU A 158 18.00 6.35 -27.99
CA LEU A 158 17.30 5.11 -28.33
C LEU A 158 15.93 5.00 -27.65
N ASP A 159 15.73 5.71 -26.54
CA ASP A 159 14.52 5.66 -25.71
C ASP A 159 13.53 6.79 -26.04
N GLN A 160 13.73 7.51 -27.15
CA GLN A 160 12.83 8.58 -27.60
C GLN A 160 11.37 8.13 -27.68
N MET A 161 10.47 9.04 -27.30
CA MET A 161 9.03 8.80 -27.36
C MET A 161 8.45 9.29 -28.69
N TYR A 162 7.43 8.61 -29.18
CA TYR A 162 6.72 9.03 -30.39
C TYR A 162 5.76 10.19 -30.07
N CYS A 163 5.86 11.28 -30.83
CA CYS A 163 4.97 12.42 -30.73
C CYS A 163 4.04 12.48 -31.93
N GLU A 164 2.73 12.33 -31.69
CA GLU A 164 1.70 12.37 -32.75
C GLU A 164 1.64 13.71 -33.51
N GLU A 165 2.01 14.83 -32.88
CA GLU A 165 2.03 16.14 -33.56
C GLU A 165 3.25 16.32 -34.46
N CYS A 166 4.38 15.73 -34.07
CA CYS A 166 5.59 15.72 -34.90
C CYS A 166 5.56 14.62 -35.95
N ASP A 167 4.73 13.59 -35.75
CA ASP A 167 4.75 12.32 -36.47
C ASP A 167 6.15 11.68 -36.49
N ASP A 168 6.89 11.81 -35.39
CA ASP A 168 8.27 11.30 -35.28
C ASP A 168 8.65 10.98 -33.81
N LYS A 169 9.76 10.26 -33.64
CA LYS A 169 10.39 10.05 -32.34
C LYS A 169 11.16 11.29 -31.92
N VAL A 170 10.88 11.76 -30.72
CA VAL A 170 11.45 12.99 -30.16
C VAL A 170 11.95 12.74 -28.76
N ASP A 171 12.92 13.57 -28.36
CA ASP A 171 13.26 13.67 -26.95
C ASP A 171 12.05 14.20 -26.19
N ALA A 172 11.81 13.63 -25.01
CA ALA A 172 10.65 13.96 -24.20
C ALA A 172 10.96 13.85 -22.70
N THR A 173 10.22 14.60 -21.90
CA THR A 173 10.19 14.44 -20.45
C THR A 173 8.80 14.02 -20.02
N VAL A 174 8.69 13.04 -19.14
CA VAL A 174 7.46 12.71 -18.43
C VAL A 174 7.61 13.17 -16.99
N THR A 175 6.76 14.12 -16.59
CA THR A 175 6.64 14.55 -15.19
C THR A 175 5.48 13.81 -14.52
N CYS A 176 5.54 13.65 -13.20
CA CYS A 176 4.48 13.02 -12.42
C CYS A 176 4.14 13.91 -11.22
N GLU A 177 2.88 14.32 -11.12
CA GLU A 177 2.39 15.21 -10.08
C GLU A 177 1.19 14.58 -9.37
N VAL A 178 1.03 14.87 -8.08
CA VAL A 178 -0.17 14.42 -7.33
C VAL A 178 -1.28 15.43 -7.57
N LYS A 179 -2.35 15.00 -8.22
CA LYS A 179 -3.56 15.81 -8.43
C LYS A 179 -4.54 15.73 -7.27
N HIS A 180 -4.61 14.57 -6.62
CA HIS A 180 -5.43 14.34 -5.44
C HIS A 180 -4.73 13.38 -4.49
N HIS A 181 -4.58 13.80 -3.25
CA HIS A 181 -4.00 13.00 -2.18
C HIS A 181 -5.06 12.11 -1.52
N PRO A 182 -4.80 10.80 -1.34
CA PRO A 182 -5.68 9.95 -0.53
C PRO A 182 -5.58 10.35 0.94
N GLU A 183 -6.65 10.15 1.72
CA GLU A 183 -6.58 10.30 3.19
C GLU A 183 -5.71 9.20 3.81
N VAL A 184 -5.80 7.99 3.27
CA VAL A 184 -4.96 6.84 3.62
C VAL A 184 -4.06 6.50 2.44
N LEU A 185 -2.78 6.83 2.59
CA LEU A 185 -1.75 6.52 1.62
C LEU A 185 -1.16 5.13 1.88
N VAL A 186 -1.10 4.32 0.82
CA VAL A 186 -0.45 3.03 0.85
C VAL A 186 0.85 3.08 0.05
N LEU A 187 1.95 2.69 0.68
CA LEU A 187 3.25 2.56 0.04
C LEU A 187 3.58 1.08 -0.13
N LEU A 188 3.73 0.64 -1.37
CA LEU A 188 4.05 -0.75 -1.71
C LEU A 188 5.53 -0.87 -2.05
N LEU A 189 6.30 -1.65 -1.29
CA LEU A 189 7.68 -1.96 -1.68
C LEU A 189 7.75 -3.09 -2.68
N LYS A 190 8.34 -2.79 -3.84
CA LYS A 190 8.69 -3.78 -4.85
C LYS A 190 9.93 -4.57 -4.41
N ARG A 191 9.75 -5.49 -3.47
CA ARG A 191 10.84 -6.33 -2.94
C ARG A 191 11.16 -7.55 -3.79
N PHE A 192 10.29 -7.93 -4.71
CA PHE A 192 10.52 -9.12 -5.53
C PHE A 192 10.96 -8.70 -6.92
N ASP A 193 12.23 -8.96 -7.22
CA ASP A 193 12.83 -8.66 -8.52
C ASP A 193 13.28 -9.94 -9.20
N PHE A 194 13.27 -9.93 -10.53
CA PHE A 194 13.79 -11.05 -11.30
C PHE A 194 15.32 -10.96 -11.40
N ASP A 195 16.00 -11.89 -10.76
CA ASP A 195 17.45 -12.02 -10.88
C ASP A 195 17.78 -12.71 -12.21
N TYR A 196 18.27 -11.94 -13.18
CA TYR A 196 18.66 -12.43 -14.50
C TYR A 196 19.88 -13.37 -14.49
N ARG A 197 20.71 -13.32 -13.44
CA ARG A 197 21.87 -14.22 -13.33
C ARG A 197 21.44 -15.63 -12.93
N TYR A 198 20.47 -15.73 -12.02
CA TYR A 198 19.94 -17.02 -11.55
C TYR A 198 18.63 -17.42 -12.23
N MET A 199 18.10 -16.57 -13.12
CA MET A 199 16.84 -16.74 -13.85
C MET A 199 15.67 -17.08 -12.91
N ARG A 200 15.56 -16.36 -11.79
CA ARG A 200 14.51 -16.57 -10.78
C ARG A 200 14.16 -15.28 -10.06
N TYR A 201 12.95 -15.21 -9.53
CA TYR A 201 12.58 -14.13 -8.60
C TYR A 201 13.29 -14.29 -7.26
N VAL A 202 13.79 -13.18 -6.73
CA VAL A 202 14.44 -13.09 -5.43
C VAL A 202 13.82 -11.98 -4.61
N LYS A 203 13.73 -12.19 -3.29
CA LYS A 203 13.28 -11.16 -2.37
C LYS A 203 14.46 -10.29 -1.91
N ASN A 204 14.31 -8.99 -2.06
CA ASN A 204 15.19 -7.98 -1.51
C ASN A 204 14.92 -7.82 0.00
N ASN A 205 15.78 -8.43 0.81
CA ASN A 205 15.73 -8.37 2.28
C ASN A 205 16.49 -7.18 2.87
N ARG A 206 16.83 -6.16 2.07
CA ARG A 206 17.48 -4.95 2.56
C ARG A 206 16.62 -4.28 3.63
N ALA A 207 17.27 -3.82 4.71
CA ALA A 207 16.60 -3.06 5.75
C ALA A 207 16.02 -1.78 5.15
N VAL A 208 14.83 -1.40 5.62
CA VAL A 208 14.19 -0.16 5.21
C VAL A 208 13.97 0.73 6.42
N ILE A 209 14.30 1.99 6.22
CA ILE A 209 14.17 3.09 7.15
C ILE A 209 12.90 3.85 6.76
N VAL A 210 11.90 3.78 7.64
CA VAL A 210 10.66 4.53 7.51
C VAL A 210 10.55 5.56 8.65
N PRO A 211 10.32 6.85 8.34
CA PRO A 211 10.05 7.84 9.37
C PRO A 211 8.60 7.74 9.86
N VAL A 212 8.33 8.15 11.10
CA VAL A 212 6.96 8.23 11.63
C VAL A 212 6.10 9.24 10.87
N THR A 213 6.72 10.31 10.37
CA THR A 213 6.07 11.34 9.57
C THR A 213 6.72 11.43 8.21
N LEU A 214 5.90 11.54 7.17
CA LEU A 214 6.34 11.49 5.80
C LEU A 214 5.71 12.62 4.99
N ASN A 215 6.55 13.33 4.24
CA ASN A 215 6.11 14.41 3.38
C ASN A 215 6.04 13.93 1.93
N LEU A 216 4.88 14.13 1.31
CA LEU A 216 4.68 14.02 -0.13
C LEU A 216 4.81 15.41 -0.77
N PRO A 217 4.86 15.49 -2.11
CA PRO A 217 4.70 16.75 -2.84
C PRO A 217 3.51 17.58 -2.36
N GLU A 218 3.51 18.88 -2.69
CA GLU A 218 2.45 19.83 -2.31
C GLU A 218 2.31 20.08 -0.79
N ASN A 219 3.38 19.83 -0.02
CA ASN A 219 3.42 19.94 1.44
C ASN A 219 2.44 19.01 2.17
N GLN A 220 2.06 17.92 1.52
CA GLN A 220 1.17 16.96 2.13
C GLN A 220 1.93 16.09 3.14
N THR A 221 1.49 16.13 4.41
CA THR A 221 2.11 15.37 5.50
C THR A 221 1.24 14.19 5.88
N TYR A 222 1.89 13.05 6.12
CA TYR A 222 1.26 11.83 6.62
C TYR A 222 1.97 11.29 7.84
N GLU A 223 1.23 10.61 8.72
CA GLU A 223 1.74 9.86 9.87
C GLU A 223 1.57 8.35 9.63
N LEU A 224 2.61 7.59 9.95
CA LEU A 224 2.60 6.13 9.83
C LEU A 224 1.74 5.53 10.94
N TYR A 225 0.75 4.72 10.56
CA TYR A 225 -0.11 4.04 11.53
C TYR A 225 -0.05 2.52 11.43
N ALA A 226 0.41 1.97 10.30
CA ALA A 226 0.54 0.52 10.15
C ALA A 226 1.64 0.09 9.19
N VAL A 227 2.20 -1.08 9.48
CA VAL A 227 3.26 -1.74 8.69
C VAL A 227 2.96 -3.22 8.54
N VAL A 228 3.16 -3.76 7.34
CA VAL A 228 2.95 -5.18 7.05
C VAL A 228 4.29 -5.84 6.77
N ASP A 229 4.65 -6.80 7.61
CA ASP A 229 5.81 -7.66 7.45
C ASP A 229 5.45 -8.90 6.62
N HIS A 230 6.42 -9.40 5.88
CA HIS A 230 6.35 -10.71 5.24
C HIS A 230 7.64 -11.47 5.50
N ALA A 231 7.55 -12.65 6.09
CA ALA A 231 8.66 -13.56 6.30
C ALA A 231 8.56 -14.73 5.31
N GLY A 232 9.48 -14.83 4.35
CA GLY A 232 9.42 -15.84 3.30
C GLY A 232 9.90 -15.33 1.94
N ASP A 233 9.56 -16.06 0.89
CA ASP A 233 9.90 -15.77 -0.51
C ASP A 233 8.62 -15.65 -1.38
N LEU A 234 8.79 -15.52 -2.70
CA LEU A 234 7.68 -15.31 -3.63
C LEU A 234 6.69 -16.50 -3.67
N ARG A 235 7.15 -17.71 -3.31
CA ARG A 235 6.33 -18.94 -3.34
C ARG A 235 5.57 -19.16 -2.05
N GLY A 236 5.97 -18.50 -0.97
CA GLY A 236 5.40 -18.74 0.34
C GLY A 236 6.09 -17.97 1.45
N GLY A 237 5.30 -17.61 2.45
CA GLY A 237 5.76 -16.94 3.65
C GLY A 237 4.64 -16.67 4.65
N HIS A 238 4.92 -15.80 5.61
CA HIS A 238 3.99 -15.43 6.65
C HIS A 238 3.85 -13.93 6.71
N TYR A 239 2.63 -13.43 6.66
CA TYR A 239 2.34 -12.01 6.80
C TYR A 239 1.90 -11.71 8.23
N ALA A 240 2.40 -10.63 8.80
CA ALA A 240 1.93 -10.08 10.06
C ALA A 240 1.90 -8.55 9.97
N ALA A 241 0.96 -7.93 10.67
CA ALA A 241 0.81 -6.49 10.71
C ALA A 241 1.22 -5.96 12.07
N THR A 242 1.75 -4.76 12.07
CA THR A 242 2.00 -3.98 13.28
C THR A 242 1.26 -2.66 13.12
N ILE A 243 0.27 -2.42 13.99
CA ILE A 243 -0.68 -1.32 13.85
C ILE A 243 -0.67 -0.49 15.13
N LYS A 244 -0.64 0.83 14.99
CA LYS A 244 -0.75 1.82 16.07
C LYS A 244 -2.21 2.08 16.38
N SER A 245 -2.64 1.89 17.62
CA SER A 245 -3.96 2.31 18.11
C SER A 245 -3.96 3.80 18.39
N GLN A 246 -4.97 4.56 17.94
CA GLN A 246 -5.12 5.99 18.29
C GLN A 246 -5.69 6.18 19.71
N ASP A 247 -6.22 5.13 20.35
CA ASP A 247 -6.83 5.25 21.67
C ASP A 247 -5.82 5.40 22.79
N ASP A 248 -4.74 4.63 22.68
CA ASP A 248 -3.71 4.55 23.68
C ASP A 248 -2.33 4.89 23.13
N ASP A 249 -2.23 5.23 21.84
CA ASP A 249 -1.00 5.58 21.14
C ASP A 249 0.03 4.43 21.15
N ARG A 250 -0.42 3.17 21.31
CA ARG A 250 0.44 1.97 21.37
C ARG A 250 0.33 1.11 20.13
N TRP A 251 1.44 0.44 19.82
CA TRP A 251 1.59 -0.50 18.72
C TRP A 251 1.29 -1.93 19.16
N TYR A 252 0.50 -2.61 18.33
CA TYR A 252 0.08 -3.99 18.51
C TYR A 252 0.53 -4.83 17.32
N ASN A 253 0.94 -6.06 17.59
CA ASN A 253 1.19 -7.06 16.55
C ASN A 253 -0.06 -7.88 16.31
N PHE A 254 -0.50 -7.86 15.05
CA PHE A 254 -1.59 -8.64 14.52
C PHE A 254 -1.00 -9.79 13.72
N ASN A 255 -1.08 -11.00 14.29
CA ASN A 255 -0.53 -12.20 13.73
C ASN A 255 -1.62 -13.28 13.68
N ASP A 256 -2.33 -13.29 12.55
CA ASP A 256 -3.51 -14.12 12.33
C ASP A 256 -4.51 -13.98 13.49
N GLY A 257 -4.76 -15.07 14.22
CA GLY A 257 -5.71 -15.14 15.33
C GLY A 257 -5.24 -14.46 16.62
N ILE A 258 -3.97 -14.04 16.68
CA ILE A 258 -3.33 -13.51 17.89
C ILE A 258 -3.06 -12.02 17.71
N VAL A 259 -3.64 -11.22 18.59
CA VAL A 259 -3.32 -9.80 18.73
C VAL A 259 -2.57 -9.62 20.05
N SER A 260 -1.41 -8.97 20.02
CA SER A 260 -0.59 -8.78 21.21
C SER A 260 0.03 -7.38 21.24
N LEU A 261 0.09 -6.77 22.43
CA LEU A 261 0.81 -5.51 22.63
C LEU A 261 2.31 -5.75 22.37
N LEU A 262 2.94 -4.89 21.58
CA LEU A 262 4.38 -4.98 21.37
C LEU A 262 5.14 -4.66 22.66
N SER A 263 6.10 -5.53 23.01
CA SER A 263 6.99 -5.32 24.15
C SER A 263 7.91 -4.10 23.99
N TYR A 264 8.30 -3.80 22.75
CA TYR A 264 8.98 -2.58 22.35
C TYR A 264 8.04 -1.75 21.48
N GLN A 265 7.90 -0.47 21.80
CA GLN A 265 7.05 0.46 21.06
C GLN A 265 7.92 1.16 19.99
N PRO A 266 7.69 0.91 18.69
CA PRO A 266 8.43 1.52 17.59
C PRO A 266 8.38 3.06 17.64
N PHE A 267 9.39 3.70 17.04
CA PHE A 267 9.49 5.16 16.91
C PHE A 267 9.64 5.97 18.22
N GLN A 268 9.84 5.32 19.38
CA GLN A 268 10.01 6.02 20.66
C GLN A 268 11.37 6.70 20.88
N VAL A 269 12.42 6.29 20.15
CA VAL A 269 13.80 6.78 20.37
C VAL A 269 14.27 7.71 19.25
N ASP A 270 14.18 7.28 17.99
CA ASP A 270 14.71 8.01 16.83
C ASP A 270 13.66 8.37 15.77
N HIS A 271 12.36 8.30 16.10
CA HIS A 271 11.23 8.57 15.18
C HIS A 271 11.31 7.81 13.85
N ILE A 272 12.08 6.72 13.83
CA ILE A 272 12.44 5.91 12.67
C ILE A 272 12.33 4.45 13.08
N GLU A 273 11.95 3.57 12.16
CA GLU A 273 11.99 2.12 12.38
C GLU A 273 12.77 1.44 11.24
N ARG A 274 13.61 0.45 11.61
CA ARG A 274 14.43 -0.35 10.71
C ARG A 274 13.90 -1.77 10.62
N ARG A 275 13.15 -2.12 9.56
CA ARG A 275 12.70 -3.51 9.34
C ARG A 275 12.54 -3.87 7.86
N VAL A 276 12.11 -5.11 7.62
CA VAL A 276 11.90 -5.70 6.30
C VAL A 276 10.39 -5.84 6.03
N PHE A 277 9.70 -4.70 5.91
CA PHE A 277 8.26 -4.61 5.61
C PHE A 277 7.95 -4.74 4.12
N ILE A 278 6.77 -5.20 3.72
CA ILE A 278 6.29 -5.16 2.32
C ILE A 278 5.44 -3.92 2.04
N CYS A 279 4.67 -3.44 3.01
CA CYS A 279 3.72 -2.36 2.80
C CYS A 279 3.66 -1.44 4.01
N TRP A 280 3.35 -0.16 3.79
CA TRP A 280 3.02 0.80 4.84
C TRP A 280 1.72 1.52 4.55
N PHE A 281 1.05 1.87 5.63
CA PHE A 281 -0.14 2.69 5.60
C PHE A 281 0.06 3.95 6.44
N LEU A 282 -0.37 5.05 5.86
CA LEU A 282 -0.08 6.41 6.28
C LEU A 282 -1.40 7.19 6.29
N THR A 283 -1.69 7.92 7.37
CA THR A 283 -2.88 8.79 7.46
C THR A 283 -2.49 10.25 7.37
N HIS A 284 -3.26 11.05 6.65
CA HIS A 284 -3.05 12.50 6.58
C HIS A 284 -3.11 13.12 8.00
N THR A 285 -2.15 14.00 8.32
CA THR A 285 -2.11 14.77 9.59
C THR A 285 -2.96 16.02 9.56
#